data_AF-A0A966DUI4-F1
#
_entry.id   AF-A0A966DUI4-F1
#
_cell.length_a   1.000
_cell.length_b   1.000
_cell.length_c   1.000
_cell.angle_alpha   90.00
_cell.angle_beta   90.00
_cell.angle_gamma   90.00
#
_symmetry.space_group_name_H-M   'P 1'
#
loop_
_entity.id
_entity.type
_entity.pdbx_description
1 polymer ?
#
loop_
_entity_poly.entity_id
_entity_poly.type
_entity_poly.pdbx_seq_one_letter_code
_entity_poly.pdbx_strand_id
1 'polypeptide(L)'
;MDIIGNKYLVTFGMAKATLNFDSETSLTFNIIEKEGQKQNITETVAIKLTELRPQLYLVTWQEENGTTVTQVQDYENETVYSNWTASCGLFTNIKGTIQKV
;
A
#
# COMPACT_ATOMS: atom_id res chain seq x y z
N MET A 1 -12.77 1.44 11.64
CA MET A 1 -12.39 0.41 10.64
C MET A 1 -11.35 -0.51 11.24
N ASP A 2 -11.44 -1.82 10.98
CA ASP A 2 -10.59 -2.84 11.64
C ASP A 2 -9.10 -2.80 11.26
N ILE A 3 -8.72 -1.94 10.30
CA ILE A 3 -7.35 -1.83 9.80
C ILE A 3 -6.55 -0.67 10.40
N ILE A 4 -7.22 0.28 11.07
CA ILE A 4 -6.57 1.46 11.67
C ILE A 4 -5.79 1.06 12.93
N GLY A 5 -4.60 1.64 13.10
CA GLY A 5 -3.68 1.32 14.19
C GLY A 5 -2.94 -0.01 14.01
N ASN A 6 -3.15 -0.70 12.88
CA ASN A 6 -2.45 -1.93 12.54
C ASN A 6 -1.36 -1.68 11.51
N LYS A 7 -0.33 -2.52 11.58
CA LYS A 7 0.75 -2.58 10.60
C LYS A 7 0.56 -3.81 9.72
N TYR A 8 0.82 -3.64 8.43
CA TYR A 8 0.75 -4.72 7.45
C TYR A 8 2.04 -4.80 6.65
N LEU A 9 2.46 -6.00 6.31
CA LEU A 9 3.52 -6.28 5.36
C LEU A 9 2.88 -6.57 4.00
N VAL A 10 3.21 -5.77 3.01
CA VAL A 10 2.87 -6.04 1.61
C VAL A 10 4.09 -6.58 0.87
N THR A 11 3.90 -7.70 0.18
CA THR A 11 4.95 -8.33 -0.64
C THR A 11 4.47 -8.40 -2.08
N PHE A 12 5.12 -7.62 -2.92
CA PHE A 12 5.05 -7.70 -4.37
C PHE A 12 6.33 -8.39 -4.84
N GLY A 13 6.30 -9.28 -5.84
CA GLY A 13 7.47 -10.11 -6.18
C GLY A 13 8.82 -9.37 -6.28
N MET A 14 8.80 -8.10 -6.69
CA MET A 14 9.97 -7.22 -6.79
C MET A 14 10.19 -6.24 -5.62
N ALA A 15 9.24 -6.11 -4.67
CA ALA A 15 9.30 -5.13 -3.61
C ALA A 15 8.53 -5.55 -2.36
N LYS A 16 9.05 -5.22 -1.19
CA LYS A 16 8.35 -5.37 0.10
C LYS A 16 8.23 -4.03 0.77
N ALA A 17 7.07 -3.77 1.34
CA ALA A 17 6.84 -2.57 2.13
C ALA A 17 5.98 -2.88 3.35
N THR A 18 6.11 -2.07 4.39
CA THR A 18 5.16 -2.07 5.50
C THR A 18 4.20 -0.89 5.35
N LEU A 19 2.93 -1.10 5.67
CA LEU A 19 1.86 -0.13 5.65
C LEU A 19 1.35 0.05 7.08
N ASN A 20 1.45 1.25 7.64
CA ASN A 20 0.94 1.59 8.96
C ASN A 20 -0.20 2.60 8.82
N PHE A 21 -1.43 2.17 9.10
CA PHE A 21 -2.60 3.04 9.01
C PHE A 21 -2.73 3.86 10.30
N ASP A 22 -2.16 5.06 10.32
CA ASP A 22 -2.17 5.94 11.49
C ASP A 22 -3.58 6.47 11.78
N SER A 23 -4.38 6.70 10.73
CA SER A 23 -5.79 7.11 10.82
C SER A 23 -6.54 6.78 9.53
N GLU A 24 -7.84 7.07 9.47
CA GLU A 24 -8.65 6.90 8.25
C GLU A 24 -8.17 7.75 7.06
N THR A 25 -7.33 8.76 7.32
CA THR A 25 -6.82 9.71 6.32
C THR A 25 -5.29 9.73 6.24
N SER A 26 -4.59 8.90 6.99
CA SER A 26 -3.12 8.88 7.05
C SER A 26 -2.56 7.46 7.00
N LEU A 27 -1.57 7.25 6.13
CA LEU A 27 -0.81 6.02 6.00
C LEU A 27 0.68 6.35 6.00
N THR A 28 1.45 5.67 6.84
CA THR A 28 2.91 5.67 6.76
C THR A 28 3.36 4.38 6.11
N PHE A 29 3.99 4.46 4.94
CA PHE A 29 4.59 3.30 4.30
C PHE A 29 6.11 3.31 4.44
N ASN A 30 6.71 2.13 4.53
CA ASN A 30 8.17 1.95 4.53
C ASN A 30 8.54 0.85 3.54
N ILE A 31 9.28 1.19 2.49
CA ILE A 31 9.83 0.21 1.53
C ILE A 31 11.08 -0.40 2.17
N ILE A 32 11.00 -1.68 2.51
CA ILE A 32 12.07 -2.46 3.17
C ILE A 32 12.96 -3.20 2.17
N GLU A 33 12.43 -3.51 0.98
CA GLU A 33 13.15 -4.24 -0.06
C GLU A 33 12.63 -3.83 -1.43
N LYS A 34 13.53 -3.64 -2.40
CA LYS A 34 13.21 -3.40 -3.81
C LYS A 34 14.29 -4.06 -4.67
N GLU A 35 13.89 -4.87 -5.63
CA GLU A 35 14.78 -5.59 -6.56
C GLU A 35 15.88 -6.40 -5.84
N GLY A 36 15.51 -7.05 -4.73
CA GLY A 36 16.42 -7.84 -3.89
C GLY A 36 17.40 -7.02 -3.05
N GLN A 37 17.33 -5.68 -3.10
CA GLN A 37 18.14 -4.79 -2.27
C GLN A 37 17.32 -4.28 -1.09
N LYS A 38 17.94 -4.26 0.10
CA LYS A 38 17.34 -3.64 1.28
C LYS A 38 17.18 -2.14 1.05
N GLN A 39 16.00 -1.65 1.37
CA GLN A 39 15.64 -0.24 1.33
C GLN A 39 15.17 0.20 2.73
N ASN A 40 15.14 1.50 2.97
CA ASN A 40 14.52 2.06 4.17
C ASN A 40 13.90 3.43 3.84
N ILE A 41 13.03 3.43 2.83
CA ILE A 41 12.37 4.64 2.34
C ILE A 41 11.03 4.72 3.04
N THR A 42 10.84 5.75 3.88
CA THR A 42 9.60 5.96 4.64
C THR A 42 8.93 7.24 4.20
N GLU A 43 7.62 7.18 4.02
CA GLU A 43 6.81 8.36 3.69
C GLU A 43 5.45 8.24 4.37
N THR A 44 4.94 9.38 4.86
CA THR A 44 3.59 9.52 5.39
C THR A 44 2.75 10.28 4.39
N VAL A 45 1.67 9.66 3.93
CA VAL A 45 0.81 10.18 2.87
C VAL A 45 -0.62 10.34 3.36
N ALA A 46 -1.30 11.35 2.82
CA ALA A 46 -2.74 11.45 2.94
C ALA A 46 -3.40 10.37 2.07
N ILE A 47 -4.33 9.62 2.66
CA ILE A 47 -5.05 8.57 1.95
C ILE A 47 -6.53 8.91 1.82
N LYS A 48 -7.16 8.31 0.81
CA LYS A 48 -8.59 8.06 0.79
C LYS A 48 -8.82 6.57 0.97
N LEU A 49 -9.57 6.23 2.00
CA LEU A 49 -9.93 4.87 2.36
C LEU A 49 -11.43 4.67 2.12
N THR A 50 -11.80 3.62 1.39
CA THR A 50 -13.19 3.27 1.11
C THR A 50 -13.38 1.78 1.34
N GLU A 51 -14.21 1.41 2.31
CA GLU A 51 -14.62 0.02 2.50
C GLU A 51 -15.60 -0.38 1.38
N LEU A 52 -15.27 -1.42 0.63
CA LEU A 52 -16.11 -1.93 -0.46
C LEU A 52 -17.06 -3.02 0.04
N ARG A 53 -16.58 -3.82 1.00
CA ARG A 53 -17.29 -4.83 1.79
C ARG A 53 -16.43 -5.14 3.03
N PRO A 54 -16.92 -5.90 4.03
CA PRO A 54 -16.10 -6.31 5.17
C PRO A 54 -14.77 -6.91 4.73
N GLN A 55 -13.67 -6.41 5.31
CA GLN A 55 -12.29 -6.83 5.03
C GLN A 55 -11.79 -6.59 3.59
N LEU A 56 -12.51 -5.79 2.79
CA LEU A 56 -12.08 -5.37 1.45
C LEU A 56 -12.10 -3.85 1.33
N TYR A 57 -10.94 -3.27 1.10
CA TYR A 57 -10.77 -1.82 1.08
C TYR A 57 -10.14 -1.34 -0.22
N LEU A 58 -10.66 -0.24 -0.75
CA LEU A 58 -10.00 0.59 -1.75
C LEU A 58 -9.20 1.68 -1.03
N VAL A 59 -7.90 1.72 -1.26
CA VAL A 59 -6.98 2.71 -0.68
C VAL A 59 -6.28 3.46 -1.81
N THR A 60 -6.35 4.79 -1.80
CA THR A 60 -5.69 5.61 -2.81
C THR A 60 -4.89 6.73 -2.17
N TRP A 61 -3.72 7.03 -2.72
CA TRP A 61 -2.90 8.17 -2.32
C TRP A 61 -2.03 8.67 -3.47
N GLN A 62 -1.39 9.81 -3.23
CA GLN A 62 -0.34 10.35 -4.06
C GLN A 62 0.90 10.55 -3.18
N GLU A 63 2.03 10.06 -3.65
CA GLU A 63 3.36 10.28 -3.04
C GLU A 63 3.86 11.70 -3.38
N GLU A 64 4.81 12.20 -2.60
CA GLU A 64 5.43 13.52 -2.79
C GLU A 64 6.04 13.69 -4.18
N ASN A 65 6.58 12.61 -4.75
CA ASN A 65 7.18 12.60 -6.09
C ASN A 65 6.16 12.66 -7.25
N GLY A 66 4.86 12.72 -6.93
CA GLY A 66 3.75 12.77 -7.88
C GLY A 66 3.19 11.41 -8.31
N THR A 67 3.80 10.30 -7.90
CA THR A 67 3.30 8.95 -8.15
C THR A 67 1.95 8.76 -7.49
N THR A 68 0.98 8.27 -8.26
CA THR A 68 -0.33 7.91 -7.70
C THR A 68 -0.41 6.40 -7.49
N VAL A 69 -1.00 6.02 -6.37
CA VAL A 69 -1.19 4.62 -6.00
C VAL A 69 -2.66 4.36 -5.72
N THR A 70 -3.15 3.25 -6.27
CA THR A 70 -4.50 2.73 -6.00
C THR A 70 -4.39 1.26 -5.66
N GLN A 71 -4.89 0.88 -4.49
CA GLN A 71 -4.86 -0.49 -4.01
C GLN A 71 -6.26 -1.00 -3.68
N VAL A 72 -6.53 -2.24 -4.08
CA VAL A 72 -7.61 -3.05 -3.51
C VAL A 72 -6.96 -4.05 -2.56
N GLN A 73 -7.24 -3.92 -1.28
CA GLN A 73 -6.68 -4.72 -0.20
C GLN A 73 -7.76 -5.67 0.34
N ASP A 74 -7.59 -6.96 0.05
CA ASP A 74 -8.44 -8.04 0.52
C ASP A 74 -7.74 -8.74 1.68
N TYR A 75 -8.14 -8.38 2.91
CA TYR A 75 -7.53 -8.89 4.13
C TYR A 75 -7.99 -10.31 4.48
N GLU A 76 -9.17 -10.71 4.00
CA GLU A 76 -9.69 -12.07 4.16
C GLU A 76 -8.88 -13.07 3.34
N ASN A 77 -8.49 -12.70 2.12
CA ASN A 77 -7.70 -13.54 1.20
C ASN A 77 -6.20 -13.19 1.17
N GLU A 78 -5.74 -12.36 2.10
CA GLU A 78 -4.34 -11.89 2.20
C GLU A 78 -3.76 -11.39 0.86
N THR A 79 -4.60 -10.76 0.04
CA THR A 79 -4.26 -10.37 -1.34
C THR A 79 -4.37 -8.86 -1.52
N VAL A 80 -3.41 -8.28 -2.23
CA VAL A 80 -3.48 -6.86 -2.65
C VAL A 80 -3.27 -6.73 -4.15
N TYR A 81 -4.15 -5.98 -4.79
CA TYR A 81 -3.99 -5.52 -6.17
C TYR A 81 -3.60 -4.06 -6.14
N SER A 82 -2.48 -3.71 -6.77
CA SER A 82 -1.93 -2.36 -6.72
C SER A 82 -1.67 -1.82 -8.13
N ASN A 83 -2.08 -0.58 -8.34
CA ASN A 83 -1.84 0.18 -9.56
C ASN A 83 -0.97 1.38 -9.20
N TRP A 84 0.18 1.51 -9.85
CA TRP A 84 1.12 2.61 -9.66
C TRP A 84 1.23 3.39 -10.95
N THR A 85 0.97 4.69 -10.89
CA THR A 85 1.19 5.60 -12.02
C THR A 85 2.31 6.54 -11.63
N ALA A 86 3.51 6.31 -12.18
CA ALA A 86 4.64 7.19 -11.95
C ALA A 86 4.36 8.58 -12.53
N SER A 87 5.06 9.60 -12.04
CA SER A 87 4.94 10.98 -12.54
C SER A 87 5.28 11.13 -14.03
N CYS A 88 6.07 10.21 -14.59
CA CYS A 88 6.35 10.12 -16.04
C CYS A 88 5.24 9.43 -16.86
N GLY A 89 4.15 8.99 -16.20
CA GLY A 89 3.03 8.30 -16.84
C GLY A 89 3.19 6.78 -16.97
N LEU A 90 4.30 6.20 -16.51
CA LEU A 90 4.46 4.75 -16.49
C LEU A 90 3.41 4.12 -15.58
N PHE A 91 2.56 3.28 -16.17
CA PHE A 91 1.49 2.59 -15.46
C PHE A 91 1.88 1.13 -15.19
N THR A 92 1.91 0.76 -13.91
CA THR A 92 2.29 -0.59 -13.44
C THR A 92 1.12 -1.20 -12.69
N ASN A 93 0.76 -2.44 -13.05
CA ASN A 93 -0.23 -3.24 -12.34
C ASN A 93 0.47 -4.43 -11.70
N ILE A 94 0.29 -4.60 -10.39
CA ILE A 94 0.94 -5.67 -9.65
C ILE A 94 0.01 -6.30 -8.63
N LYS A 95 0.07 -7.62 -8.53
CA LYS A 95 -0.57 -8.40 -7.48
C LYS A 95 0.48 -8.78 -6.44
N GLY A 96 0.11 -8.68 -5.18
CA GLY A 96 0.93 -9.08 -4.04
C GLY A 96 0.11 -9.71 -2.93
N THR A 97 0.79 -9.97 -1.82
CA THR A 97 0.16 -10.42 -0.57
C THR A 97 0.13 -9.29 0.45
N ILE A 98 -0.83 -9.34 1.37
CA ILE A 98 -0.96 -8.42 2.50
C ILE A 98 -1.19 -9.23 3.78
N GLN A 99 -0.32 -9.04 4.77
CA GLN A 99 -0.36 -9.79 6.02
C GLN A 99 -0.17 -8.85 7.21
N LYS A 100 -0.91 -9.07 8.29
CA LYS A 100 -0.75 -8.29 9.52
C LYS A 100 0.58 -8.66 10.20
N VAL A 101 1.31 -7.66 10.71
CA VAL A 101 2.60 -7.81 11.43
C VAL A 101 2.51 -7.34 12.86
#